data_AF-A0A8T9IIB7-F1
#
_entry.id   AF-A0A8T9IIB7-F1
#
_cell.length_a   1.000
_cell.length_b   1.000
_cell.length_c   1.000
_cell.angle_alpha   90.00
_cell.angle_beta   90.00
_cell.angle_gamma   90.00
#
_symmetry.space_group_name_H-M   'P 1'
#
loop_
_entity.id
_entity.type
_entity.pdbx_description
1 polymer ?
#
loop_
_entity_poly.entity_id
_entity_poly.type
_entity_poly.pdbx_seq_one_letter_code
_entity_poly.pdbx_strand_id
1 'polypeptide(L)'
;MNKIKRPKFCDSTAITALTSNRALAYHSTFNGCLPSLKAAYKEYVLTAGVPNKSNYTQLTVNQGEALKYYYAHPPLSHSAINNIRRDSSNSLCPMCGSMHRGTLDHVLPKESYPEFAVFSRNLVPACKCNIVKGKTTANRFGARILHPYYDKILSKRLISAKFSLLGVSPTIDLKILLPRNHVLYPSVMFHVDEVVKKNDILGYLSEQWESFYLHPESVIRGLTPRLTDIVSYFSLLRRELYLLDKKHKGKNNWNSVFVSGLYSRHVGSWILTELQSPHRDTDGMLI
;
A
#
# COMPACT_ATOMS: atom_id res chain seq x y z
N MET A 1 0.62 -1.95 -0.41
CA MET A 1 -0.50 -2.81 -0.81
C MET A 1 -0.69 -3.86 0.28
N ASN A 2 -1.25 -3.48 1.43
CA ASN A 2 -1.37 -4.35 2.58
C ASN A 2 -2.69 -4.14 3.33
N LYS A 3 -3.26 -5.22 3.87
CA LYS A 3 -4.44 -5.15 4.72
C LYS A 3 -4.05 -4.63 6.10
N ILE A 4 -4.76 -3.62 6.59
CA ILE A 4 -4.59 -3.11 7.95
C ILE A 4 -5.91 -3.06 8.70
N LYS A 5 -5.83 -3.01 10.03
CA LYS A 5 -7.01 -2.90 10.90
C LYS A 5 -7.60 -1.49 10.79
N ARG A 6 -8.93 -1.41 10.83
CA ARG A 6 -9.65 -0.14 10.92
C ARG A 6 -9.29 0.58 12.24
N PRO A 7 -9.22 1.92 12.24
CA PRO A 7 -9.07 2.67 13.48
C PRO A 7 -10.25 2.39 14.41
N LYS A 8 -9.97 2.16 15.69
CA LYS A 8 -10.98 2.05 16.75
C LYS A 8 -11.31 3.46 17.24
N PHE A 9 -12.16 4.16 16.51
CA PHE A 9 -12.54 5.54 16.78
C PHE A 9 -14.01 5.77 16.43
N CYS A 10 -14.72 6.52 17.27
CA CYS A 10 -16.13 6.83 17.05
C CYS A 10 -16.29 8.15 16.28
N ASP A 11 -16.18 8.09 14.95
CA ASP A 11 -16.30 9.27 14.09
C ASP A 11 -17.64 10.00 14.25
N SER A 12 -18.73 9.28 14.56
CA SER A 12 -20.05 9.89 14.80
C SER A 12 -20.07 10.79 16.04
N THR A 13 -19.43 10.36 17.13
CA THR A 13 -19.30 11.18 18.35
C THR A 13 -18.36 12.35 18.10
N ALA A 14 -17.24 12.10 17.42
CA ALA A 14 -16.24 13.11 17.11
C ALA A 14 -16.81 14.24 16.24
N ILE A 15 -17.55 13.90 15.18
CA ILE A 15 -18.14 14.91 14.29
C ILE A 15 -19.24 15.70 15.00
N THR A 16 -20.06 15.07 15.84
CA THR A 16 -21.01 15.80 16.70
C THR A 16 -20.29 16.82 17.57
N ALA A 17 -19.25 16.40 18.30
CA ALA A 17 -18.48 17.29 19.16
C ALA A 17 -17.79 18.42 18.39
N LEU A 18 -17.31 18.19 17.16
CA LEU A 18 -16.74 19.23 16.32
C LEU A 18 -17.81 20.25 15.90
N THR A 19 -18.94 19.78 15.38
CA THR A 19 -20.00 20.67 14.87
C THR A 19 -20.73 21.47 15.95
N SER A 20 -20.73 21.01 17.21
CA SER A 20 -21.40 21.69 18.33
C SER A 20 -20.48 22.59 19.15
N ASN A 21 -19.18 22.62 18.85
CA ASN A 21 -18.21 23.37 19.66
C ASN A 21 -18.11 24.82 19.21
N ARG A 22 -18.80 25.72 19.93
CA ARG A 22 -18.85 27.16 19.68
C ARG A 22 -17.51 27.89 19.77
N ALA A 23 -16.49 27.29 20.40
CA ALA A 23 -15.17 27.88 20.52
C ALA A 23 -14.27 27.66 19.29
N LEU A 24 -14.68 26.81 18.33
CA LEU A 24 -13.90 26.54 17.13
C LEU A 24 -14.16 27.58 16.02
N ALA A 25 -13.12 27.95 15.29
CA ALA A 25 -13.12 29.03 14.29
C ALA A 25 -14.21 28.95 13.21
N TYR A 26 -14.64 27.74 12.81
CA TYR A 26 -15.63 27.51 11.75
C TYR A 26 -16.94 26.90 12.26
N HIS A 27 -17.24 27.01 13.55
CA HIS A 27 -18.44 26.40 14.16
C HIS A 27 -19.74 26.78 13.42
N SER A 28 -19.94 28.06 13.13
CA SER A 28 -21.16 28.57 12.48
C SER A 28 -21.39 27.98 11.09
N THR A 29 -20.34 27.51 10.42
CA THR A 29 -20.41 26.90 9.08
C THR A 29 -21.13 25.55 9.07
N PHE A 30 -21.23 24.86 10.22
CA PHE A 30 -21.85 23.53 10.30
C PHE A 30 -23.32 23.52 10.74
N ASN A 31 -23.95 24.69 10.87
CA ASN A 31 -25.38 24.77 11.22
C ASN A 31 -26.22 23.91 10.26
N GLY A 32 -26.98 22.96 10.82
CA GLY A 32 -27.83 22.03 10.05
C GLY A 32 -27.10 20.92 9.27
N CYS A 33 -25.77 20.85 9.31
CA CYS A 33 -24.98 19.93 8.48
C CYS A 33 -24.73 18.55 9.13
N LEU A 34 -24.89 18.44 10.45
CA LEU A 34 -24.56 17.23 11.21
C LEU A 34 -25.30 15.96 10.72
N PRO A 35 -26.62 15.98 10.41
CA PRO A 35 -27.32 14.81 9.88
C PRO A 35 -26.71 14.32 8.56
N SER A 36 -26.40 15.25 7.64
CA SER A 36 -25.79 14.97 6.35
C SER A 36 -24.40 14.33 6.49
N LEU A 37 -23.55 14.87 7.37
CA LEU A 37 -22.22 14.31 7.63
C LEU A 37 -22.29 12.89 8.21
N LYS A 38 -23.20 12.65 9.15
CA LYS A 38 -23.42 11.31 9.71
C LYS A 38 -23.94 10.33 8.67
N ALA A 39 -24.86 10.78 7.80
CA ALA A 39 -25.36 9.98 6.69
C ALA A 39 -24.22 9.61 5.72
N ALA A 40 -23.37 10.58 5.34
CA ALA A 40 -22.21 10.32 4.50
C ALA A 40 -21.23 9.31 5.13
N TYR A 41 -20.95 9.41 6.43
CA TYR A 41 -20.08 8.45 7.12
C TYR A 41 -20.68 7.04 7.14
N LYS A 42 -21.99 6.93 7.36
CA LYS A 42 -22.70 5.65 7.30
C LYS A 42 -22.60 5.04 5.89
N GLU A 43 -22.86 5.84 4.87
CA GLU A 43 -22.81 5.41 3.47
C GLU A 43 -21.40 4.98 3.05
N TYR A 44 -20.37 5.72 3.45
CA TYR A 44 -18.98 5.34 3.22
C TYR A 44 -18.67 3.95 3.79
N VAL A 45 -19.15 3.68 5.02
CA VAL A 45 -18.92 2.38 5.68
C VAL A 45 -19.69 1.26 4.96
N LEU A 46 -20.94 1.52 4.54
CA LEU A 46 -21.77 0.55 3.81
C LEU A 46 -21.16 0.18 2.46
N THR A 47 -20.65 1.18 1.74
CA THR A 47 -20.04 1.03 0.42
C THR A 47 -18.54 0.74 0.47
N ALA A 48 -17.96 0.58 1.66
CA ALA A 48 -16.53 0.32 1.83
C ALA A 48 -15.60 1.39 1.19
N GLY A 49 -16.05 2.65 1.14
CA GLY A 49 -15.31 3.76 0.54
C GLY A 49 -15.18 3.66 -0.98
N VAL A 50 -16.15 3.04 -1.65
CA VAL A 50 -16.23 3.07 -3.12
C VAL A 50 -16.42 4.51 -3.60
N PRO A 51 -15.63 4.98 -4.58
CA PRO A 51 -15.73 6.34 -5.09
C PRO A 51 -16.97 6.49 -5.96
N ASN A 52 -18.08 6.93 -5.36
CA ASN A 52 -19.27 7.33 -6.09
C ASN A 52 -19.85 8.63 -5.52
N LYS A 53 -19.64 9.75 -6.21
CA LYS A 53 -20.11 11.06 -5.76
C LYS A 53 -21.63 11.16 -5.63
N SER A 54 -22.40 10.42 -6.43
CA SER A 54 -23.87 10.48 -6.34
C SER A 54 -24.42 9.85 -5.06
N ASN A 55 -23.60 9.06 -4.35
CA ASN A 55 -24.00 8.42 -3.11
C ASN A 55 -23.82 9.32 -1.88
N TYR A 56 -23.12 10.45 -2.00
CA TYR A 56 -22.75 11.28 -0.85
C TYR A 56 -23.43 12.64 -0.87
N THR A 57 -23.88 13.08 0.31
CA THR A 57 -24.51 14.40 0.48
C THR A 57 -23.49 15.50 0.19
N GLN A 58 -23.83 16.41 -0.72
CA GLN A 58 -22.93 17.51 -1.07
C GLN A 58 -22.91 18.57 0.04
N LEU A 59 -21.71 18.89 0.49
CA LEU A 59 -21.44 20.01 1.38
C LEU A 59 -21.32 21.31 0.59
N THR A 60 -21.58 22.43 1.26
CA THR A 60 -21.22 23.74 0.69
C THR A 60 -19.69 23.87 0.61
N VAL A 61 -19.20 24.76 -0.25
CA VAL A 61 -17.76 25.05 -0.36
C VAL A 61 -17.16 25.41 1.01
N ASN A 62 -17.83 26.27 1.77
CA ASN A 62 -17.37 26.70 3.09
C ASN A 62 -17.30 25.54 4.10
N GLN A 63 -18.30 24.65 4.10
CA GLN A 63 -18.29 23.44 4.94
C GLN A 63 -17.12 22.53 4.59
N GLY A 64 -16.84 22.36 3.29
CA GLY A 64 -15.73 21.56 2.84
C GLY A 64 -14.37 22.14 3.23
N GLU A 65 -14.17 23.45 3.07
CA GLU A 65 -12.94 24.13 3.52
C GLU A 65 -12.75 24.05 5.04
N ALA A 66 -13.83 24.18 5.82
CA ALA A 66 -13.77 24.02 7.27
C ALA A 66 -13.28 22.61 7.67
N LEU A 67 -13.78 21.54 7.03
CA LEU A 67 -13.31 20.17 7.32
C LEU A 67 -11.84 19.96 6.90
N LYS A 68 -11.41 20.52 5.77
CA LYS A 68 -9.99 20.49 5.36
C LYS A 68 -9.11 21.22 6.39
N TYR A 69 -9.58 22.34 6.93
CA TYR A 69 -8.90 23.08 7.99
C TYR A 69 -8.74 22.22 9.25
N TYR A 70 -9.79 21.54 9.72
CA TYR A 70 -9.69 20.67 10.91
C TYR A 70 -8.88 19.40 10.66
N TYR A 71 -8.74 18.94 9.43
CA TYR A 71 -7.76 17.89 9.14
C TYR A 71 -6.32 18.39 9.33
N ALA A 72 -6.03 19.62 8.89
CA ALA A 72 -4.71 20.24 9.08
C ALA A 72 -4.47 20.60 10.56
N HIS A 73 -5.51 21.02 11.29
CA HIS A 73 -5.48 21.43 12.69
C HIS A 73 -6.49 20.62 13.53
N PRO A 74 -6.23 19.32 13.81
CA PRO A 74 -7.20 18.47 14.49
C PRO A 74 -7.54 18.97 15.89
N PRO A 75 -8.83 19.24 16.20
CA PRO A 75 -9.25 19.53 17.57
C PRO A 75 -9.16 18.25 18.43
N LEU A 76 -9.31 18.39 19.75
CA LEU A 76 -9.29 17.25 20.69
C LEU A 76 -10.26 16.13 20.30
N SER A 77 -11.45 16.50 19.79
CA SER A 77 -12.47 15.55 19.32
C SER A 77 -11.98 14.68 18.16
N HIS A 78 -10.95 15.10 17.41
CA HIS A 78 -10.34 14.40 16.28
C HIS A 78 -8.86 14.05 16.52
N SER A 79 -8.45 13.94 17.78
CA SER A 79 -7.09 13.52 18.18
C SER A 79 -6.63 12.21 17.54
N ALA A 80 -7.56 11.34 17.12
CA ALA A 80 -7.28 10.13 16.35
C ALA A 80 -6.47 10.40 15.07
N ILE A 81 -6.65 11.54 14.40
CA ILE A 81 -5.85 11.90 13.22
C ILE A 81 -4.35 11.96 13.60
N ASN A 82 -4.05 12.60 14.74
CA ASN A 82 -2.69 12.69 15.25
C ASN A 82 -2.16 11.35 15.77
N ASN A 83 -3.03 10.46 16.26
CA ASN A 83 -2.64 9.11 16.64
C ASN A 83 -2.23 8.29 15.41
N ILE A 84 -3.03 8.31 14.34
CA ILE A 84 -2.71 7.57 13.11
C ILE A 84 -1.40 8.11 12.48
N ARG A 85 -1.17 9.43 12.50
CA ARG A 85 0.10 10.05 12.06
C ARG A 85 1.32 9.58 12.86
N ARG A 86 1.15 9.31 14.17
CA ARG A 86 2.23 8.84 15.03
C ARG A 86 2.49 7.34 14.83
N ASP A 87 1.42 6.55 14.77
CA ASP A 87 1.49 5.09 14.62
C ASP A 87 1.97 4.66 13.23
N SER A 88 1.79 5.49 12.20
CA SER A 88 2.26 5.22 10.84
C SER A 88 3.79 5.18 10.69
N SER A 89 4.54 5.71 11.66
CA SER A 89 6.00 5.84 11.61
C SER A 89 6.77 4.51 11.54
N ASN A 90 6.17 3.42 12.02
CA ASN A 90 6.83 2.12 12.23
C ASN A 90 6.29 0.98 11.35
N SER A 91 5.51 1.29 10.31
CA SER A 91 4.84 0.26 9.48
C SER A 91 5.11 0.43 8.00
N LEU A 92 5.05 -0.66 7.24
CA LEU A 92 5.00 -0.62 5.78
C LEU A 92 3.90 0.31 5.30
N CYS A 93 4.13 0.99 4.17
CA CYS A 93 3.08 1.72 3.49
C CYS A 93 1.96 0.75 3.04
N PRO A 94 0.74 0.82 3.60
CA PRO A 94 -0.35 -0.06 3.22
C PRO A 94 -0.83 0.20 1.78
N MET A 95 -0.52 1.37 1.21
CA MET A 95 -0.83 1.73 -0.17
C MET A 95 0.11 1.05 -1.17
N CYS A 96 1.42 1.30 -1.16
CA CYS A 96 2.34 0.68 -2.15
C CYS A 96 3.11 -0.57 -1.67
N GLY A 97 3.26 -0.78 -0.36
CA GLY A 97 4.02 -1.91 0.19
C GLY A 97 5.49 -1.61 0.45
N SER A 98 5.92 -0.36 0.24
CA SER A 98 7.27 0.07 0.57
C SER A 98 7.51 0.16 2.07
N MET A 99 8.79 0.25 2.42
CA MET A 99 9.28 0.50 3.78
C MET A 99 9.39 2.02 4.04
N HIS A 100 8.96 2.85 3.09
CA HIS A 100 9.01 4.30 3.21
C HIS A 100 8.00 4.82 4.23
N ARG A 101 8.42 5.84 4.95
CA ARG A 101 7.59 6.55 5.93
C ARG A 101 6.80 7.68 5.25
N GLY A 102 5.70 8.08 5.87
CA GLY A 102 4.98 9.28 5.50
C GLY A 102 3.85 9.58 6.48
N THR A 103 2.91 10.41 6.04
CA THR A 103 1.82 10.90 6.88
C THR A 103 0.56 10.06 6.65
N LEU A 104 -0.50 10.67 6.13
CA LEU A 104 -1.76 10.03 5.81
C LEU A 104 -2.10 10.31 4.35
N ASP A 105 -2.74 9.34 3.71
CA ASP A 105 -3.50 9.53 2.49
C ASP A 105 -5.00 9.56 2.81
N HIS A 106 -5.72 10.35 2.02
CA HIS A 106 -7.16 10.29 1.91
C HIS A 106 -7.50 9.31 0.78
N VAL A 107 -8.07 8.15 1.12
CA VAL A 107 -8.44 7.15 0.10
C VAL A 107 -9.38 7.79 -0.93
N LEU A 108 -10.43 8.46 -0.46
CA LEU A 108 -11.22 9.43 -1.22
C LEU A 108 -10.67 10.83 -0.97
N PRO A 109 -10.11 11.53 -1.99
CA PRO A 109 -9.43 12.81 -1.84
C PRO A 109 -10.33 13.88 -1.25
N LYS A 110 -9.82 14.59 -0.24
CA LYS A 110 -10.56 15.68 0.43
C LYS A 110 -10.95 16.83 -0.49
N GLU A 111 -10.27 16.99 -1.64
CA GLU A 111 -10.61 18.00 -2.65
C GLU A 111 -11.89 17.66 -3.41
N SER A 112 -12.20 16.36 -3.53
CA SER A 112 -13.40 15.86 -4.23
C SER A 112 -14.47 15.32 -3.31
N TYR A 113 -14.09 14.95 -2.08
CA TYR A 113 -14.94 14.38 -1.04
C TYR A 113 -14.61 15.03 0.32
N PRO A 114 -14.84 16.34 0.46
CA PRO A 114 -14.45 17.08 1.67
C PRO A 114 -15.17 16.60 2.93
N GLU A 115 -16.35 15.99 2.80
CA GLU A 115 -17.07 15.34 3.89
C GLU A 115 -16.22 14.29 4.61
N PHE A 116 -15.29 13.63 3.90
CA PHE A 116 -14.41 12.61 4.46
C PHE A 116 -13.02 13.13 4.84
N ALA A 117 -12.81 14.46 4.90
CA ALA A 117 -11.50 15.04 5.18
C ALA A 117 -11.00 14.71 6.60
N VAL A 118 -11.89 14.67 7.59
CA VAL A 118 -11.58 14.32 8.99
C VAL A 118 -12.04 12.92 9.39
N PHE A 119 -12.61 12.16 8.46
CA PHE A 119 -13.17 10.84 8.72
C PHE A 119 -12.05 9.81 8.87
N SER A 120 -11.88 9.24 10.06
CA SER A 120 -10.74 8.40 10.38
C SER A 120 -10.63 7.16 9.48
N ARG A 121 -11.77 6.62 9.02
CA ARG A 121 -11.79 5.46 8.12
C ARG A 121 -11.44 5.79 6.67
N ASN A 122 -11.39 7.06 6.29
CA ASN A 122 -10.87 7.51 4.99
C ASN A 122 -9.37 7.85 5.05
N LEU A 123 -8.80 7.91 6.26
CA LEU A 123 -7.40 8.24 6.51
C LEU A 123 -6.56 6.98 6.69
N VAL A 124 -5.64 6.72 5.78
CA VAL A 124 -4.73 5.57 5.84
C VAL A 124 -3.28 6.04 5.93
N PRO A 125 -2.41 5.37 6.71
CA PRO A 125 -0.97 5.59 6.61
C PRO A 125 -0.49 5.51 5.17
N ALA A 126 0.37 6.43 4.75
CA ALA A 126 0.93 6.41 3.41
C ALA A 126 2.28 7.10 3.37
N CYS A 127 3.21 6.56 2.58
CA CYS A 127 4.44 7.28 2.20
C CYS A 127 4.11 8.39 1.18
N LYS A 128 5.04 8.73 0.28
CA LYS A 128 4.80 9.61 -0.87
C LYS A 128 3.59 9.22 -1.75
N CYS A 129 2.99 8.03 -1.54
CA CYS A 129 1.72 7.63 -2.14
C CYS A 129 0.62 8.69 -2.00
N ASN A 130 0.54 9.39 -0.87
CA ASN A 130 -0.49 10.40 -0.65
C ASN A 130 -0.38 11.59 -1.63
N ILE A 131 0.83 11.92 -2.05
CA ILE A 131 1.10 12.99 -3.03
C ILE A 131 0.96 12.43 -4.45
N VAL A 132 1.61 11.29 -4.72
CA VAL A 132 1.72 10.70 -6.05
C VAL A 132 0.36 10.22 -6.59
N LYS A 133 -0.49 9.64 -5.73
CA LYS A 133 -1.87 9.26 -6.10
C LYS A 133 -2.72 10.48 -6.44
N GLY A 134 -2.46 11.61 -5.77
CA GLY A 134 -3.24 12.83 -5.90
C GLY A 134 -4.75 12.58 -5.78
N LYS A 135 -5.49 12.96 -6.81
CA LYS A 135 -6.97 12.84 -6.86
C LYS A 135 -7.46 11.52 -7.45
N THR A 136 -6.58 10.61 -7.86
CA THR A 136 -6.96 9.34 -8.49
C THR A 136 -7.71 8.44 -7.50
N THR A 137 -8.88 7.95 -7.89
CA THR A 137 -9.71 7.03 -7.08
C THR A 137 -10.21 5.83 -7.86
N ALA A 138 -10.75 6.05 -9.05
CA ALA A 138 -11.20 5.02 -9.96
C ALA A 138 -11.09 5.47 -11.42
N ASN A 139 -11.16 4.51 -12.34
CA ASN A 139 -11.30 4.78 -13.77
C ASN A 139 -12.76 4.66 -14.23
N ARG A 140 -13.03 5.04 -15.49
CA ARG A 140 -14.37 4.99 -16.10
C ARG A 140 -14.97 3.59 -16.21
N PHE A 141 -14.16 2.54 -16.03
CA PHE A 141 -14.57 1.14 -16.14
C PHE A 141 -14.83 0.49 -14.77
N GLY A 142 -14.83 1.28 -13.69
CA GLY A 142 -15.11 0.82 -12.33
C GLY A 142 -13.92 0.20 -11.59
N ALA A 143 -12.73 0.13 -12.19
CA ALA A 143 -11.53 -0.26 -11.47
C ALA A 143 -11.12 0.87 -10.52
N ARG A 144 -10.76 0.54 -9.28
CA ARG A 144 -10.48 1.53 -8.23
C ARG A 144 -9.23 1.23 -7.43
N ILE A 145 -8.72 2.25 -6.76
CA ILE A 145 -7.70 2.10 -5.73
C ILE A 145 -8.24 1.16 -4.65
N LEU A 146 -7.44 0.13 -4.32
CA LEU A 146 -7.75 -0.77 -3.22
C LEU A 146 -7.64 -0.05 -1.88
N HIS A 147 -8.65 -0.25 -1.04
CA HIS A 147 -8.78 0.37 0.26
C HIS A 147 -8.20 -0.54 1.36
N PRO A 148 -7.12 -0.13 2.05
CA PRO A 148 -6.44 -0.95 3.07
C PRO A 148 -7.33 -1.48 4.20
N TYR A 149 -8.39 -0.74 4.56
CA TYR A 149 -9.31 -1.12 5.62
C TYR A 149 -10.43 -2.05 5.18
N TYR A 150 -10.87 -2.02 3.92
CA TYR A 150 -12.05 -2.77 3.47
C TYR A 150 -11.72 -3.93 2.54
N ASP A 151 -10.76 -3.76 1.63
CA ASP A 151 -10.44 -4.80 0.65
C ASP A 151 -9.69 -5.97 1.28
N LYS A 152 -10.40 -7.09 1.46
CA LYS A 152 -9.83 -8.32 2.05
C LYS A 152 -8.75 -8.93 1.17
N ILE A 153 -8.81 -8.70 -0.15
CA ILE A 153 -7.85 -9.22 -1.14
C ILE A 153 -6.41 -8.79 -0.83
N LEU A 154 -6.22 -7.63 -0.17
CA LEU A 154 -4.91 -7.12 0.25
C LEU A 154 -4.19 -8.01 1.29
N SER A 155 -4.87 -9.02 1.85
CA SER A 155 -4.26 -10.02 2.74
C SER A 155 -3.57 -11.15 1.96
N LYS A 156 -3.77 -11.22 0.64
CA LYS A 156 -3.14 -12.18 -0.26
C LYS A 156 -1.86 -11.58 -0.87
N ARG A 157 -1.02 -12.45 -1.43
CA ARG A 157 0.08 -12.04 -2.30
C ARG A 157 -0.50 -11.77 -3.69
N LEU A 158 -0.39 -10.54 -4.16
CA LEU A 158 -1.04 -10.03 -5.35
C LEU A 158 -0.03 -9.67 -6.44
N ILE A 159 1.19 -9.34 -6.05
CA ILE A 159 2.28 -8.99 -6.98
C ILE A 159 3.54 -9.78 -6.68
N SER A 160 4.34 -9.98 -7.73
CA SER A 160 5.69 -10.54 -7.69
C SER A 160 6.55 -9.78 -8.70
N ALA A 161 7.86 -9.67 -8.43
CA ALA A 161 8.78 -9.29 -9.49
C ALA A 161 8.77 -10.36 -10.60
N LYS A 162 9.06 -9.94 -11.82
CA LYS A 162 9.31 -10.78 -12.98
C LYS A 162 10.67 -10.37 -13.54
N PHE A 163 11.63 -11.28 -13.46
CA PHE A 163 12.96 -11.12 -14.03
C PHE A 163 13.05 -11.88 -15.36
N SER A 164 13.63 -11.25 -16.36
CA SER A 164 13.89 -11.81 -17.70
C SER A 164 15.16 -11.21 -18.27
N LEU A 165 15.80 -11.85 -19.26
CA LEU A 165 17.12 -11.46 -19.77
C LEU A 165 18.12 -11.34 -18.61
N LEU A 166 18.31 -12.44 -17.88
CA LEU A 166 19.07 -12.48 -16.62
C LEU A 166 20.56 -12.18 -16.86
N GLY A 167 21.21 -11.59 -15.84
CA GLY A 167 22.60 -11.16 -15.85
C GLY A 167 22.79 -10.00 -14.87
N VAL A 168 23.85 -9.21 -15.07
CA VAL A 168 24.16 -8.01 -14.26
C VAL A 168 22.95 -7.07 -14.19
N SER A 169 22.31 -6.84 -15.33
CA SER A 169 21.17 -5.93 -15.47
C SER A 169 19.99 -6.62 -16.17
N PRO A 170 19.06 -7.22 -15.41
CA PRO A 170 17.92 -7.92 -16.00
C PRO A 170 16.84 -6.95 -16.42
N THR A 171 15.94 -7.42 -17.29
CA THR A 171 14.64 -6.78 -17.46
C THR A 171 13.74 -7.09 -16.27
N ILE A 172 13.24 -6.05 -15.61
CA ILE A 172 12.40 -6.13 -14.42
C ILE A 172 10.99 -5.60 -14.71
N ASP A 173 9.97 -6.39 -14.38
CA ASP A 173 8.57 -5.97 -14.40
C ASP A 173 7.81 -6.56 -13.19
N LEU A 174 6.53 -6.21 -13.04
CA LEU A 174 5.63 -6.77 -12.04
C LEU A 174 4.66 -7.76 -12.67
N LYS A 175 4.57 -8.94 -12.06
CA LYS A 175 3.54 -9.93 -12.35
C LYS A 175 2.40 -9.81 -11.34
N ILE A 176 1.18 -9.60 -11.82
CA ILE A 176 -0.04 -9.77 -11.01
C ILE A 176 -0.30 -11.27 -10.84
N LEU A 177 -0.39 -11.73 -9.59
CA LEU A 177 -0.62 -13.13 -9.24
C LEU A 177 -2.10 -13.50 -9.16
N LEU A 178 -3.00 -12.50 -9.15
CA LEU A 178 -4.43 -12.74 -9.18
C LEU A 178 -4.85 -13.25 -10.57
N PRO A 179 -5.71 -14.29 -10.69
CA PRO A 179 -6.23 -14.73 -11.98
C PRO A 179 -6.96 -13.62 -12.73
N ARG A 180 -6.79 -13.56 -14.06
CA ARG A 180 -7.38 -12.52 -14.92
C ARG A 180 -8.92 -12.48 -14.87
N ASN A 181 -9.55 -13.62 -14.65
CA ASN A 181 -11.01 -13.75 -14.52
C ASN A 181 -11.55 -13.38 -13.13
N HIS A 182 -10.69 -13.05 -12.16
CA HIS A 182 -11.15 -12.63 -10.83
C HIS A 182 -11.77 -11.24 -10.91
N VAL A 183 -12.92 -11.04 -10.27
CA VAL A 183 -13.67 -9.76 -10.25
C VAL A 183 -12.88 -8.53 -9.77
N LEU A 184 -11.80 -8.72 -9.01
CA LEU A 184 -10.95 -7.64 -8.49
C LEU A 184 -9.67 -7.46 -9.31
N TYR A 185 -9.41 -8.29 -10.32
CA TYR A 185 -8.24 -8.17 -11.17
C TYR A 185 -8.09 -6.76 -11.78
N PRO A 186 -9.15 -6.13 -12.33
CA PRO A 186 -9.04 -4.77 -12.86
C PRO A 186 -8.61 -3.76 -11.78
N SER A 187 -9.15 -3.87 -10.56
CA SER A 187 -8.80 -2.96 -9.45
C SER A 187 -7.40 -3.23 -8.89
N VAL A 188 -6.95 -4.48 -8.86
CA VAL A 188 -5.56 -4.82 -8.50
C VAL A 188 -4.59 -4.21 -9.51
N MET A 189 -4.85 -4.38 -10.80
CA MET A 189 -4.02 -3.82 -11.86
C MET A 189 -3.99 -2.28 -11.78
N PHE A 190 -5.17 -1.66 -11.70
CA PHE A 190 -5.29 -0.20 -11.56
C PHE A 190 -4.53 0.33 -10.34
N HIS A 191 -4.64 -0.33 -9.18
CA HIS A 191 -3.89 0.05 -7.99
C HIS A 191 -2.38 -0.12 -8.17
N VAL A 192 -1.93 -1.19 -8.84
CA VAL A 192 -0.51 -1.41 -9.13
C VAL A 192 0.03 -0.28 -10.01
N ASP A 193 -0.68 0.08 -11.07
CA ASP A 193 -0.21 1.12 -12.00
C ASP A 193 -0.27 2.52 -11.37
N GLU A 194 -1.34 2.85 -10.64
CA GLU A 194 -1.56 4.21 -10.12
C GLU A 194 -0.88 4.47 -8.77
N VAL A 195 -0.54 3.44 -8.00
CA VAL A 195 0.03 3.58 -6.66
C VAL A 195 1.40 2.92 -6.57
N VAL A 196 1.52 1.65 -6.96
CA VAL A 196 2.75 0.88 -6.71
C VAL A 196 3.87 1.33 -7.67
N LYS A 197 3.61 1.33 -8.98
CA LYS A 197 4.61 1.70 -10.00
C LYS A 197 5.02 3.17 -9.90
N LYS A 198 4.06 4.09 -9.70
CA LYS A 198 4.37 5.52 -9.54
C LYS A 198 5.17 5.86 -8.27
N ASN A 199 5.28 4.92 -7.32
CA ASN A 199 6.14 5.07 -6.14
C ASN A 199 7.51 4.40 -6.32
N ASP A 200 7.90 4.07 -7.56
CA ASP A 200 9.23 3.59 -7.93
C ASP A 200 9.65 2.24 -7.32
N ILE A 201 8.71 1.28 -7.32
CA ILE A 201 9.05 -0.11 -6.99
C ILE A 201 10.06 -0.72 -7.99
N LEU A 202 10.07 -0.27 -9.26
CA LEU A 202 10.97 -0.84 -10.27
C LEU A 202 12.43 -0.42 -10.01
N GLY A 203 12.67 0.86 -9.68
CA GLY A 203 13.99 1.31 -9.22
C GLY A 203 14.44 0.53 -7.99
N TYR A 204 13.57 0.37 -7.00
CA TYR A 204 13.87 -0.45 -5.82
C TYR A 204 14.22 -1.91 -6.17
N LEU A 205 13.47 -2.56 -7.06
CA LEU A 205 13.77 -3.94 -7.48
C LEU A 205 15.09 -4.03 -8.26
N SER A 206 15.47 -2.99 -8.99
CA SER A 206 16.75 -2.89 -9.69
C SER A 206 17.92 -2.82 -8.71
N GLU A 207 17.85 -1.93 -7.71
CA GLU A 207 18.86 -1.80 -6.65
C GLU A 207 18.99 -3.12 -5.85
N GLN A 208 17.85 -3.74 -5.53
CA GLN A 208 17.84 -5.04 -4.86
C GLN A 208 18.44 -6.15 -5.72
N TRP A 209 18.23 -6.13 -7.04
CA TRP A 209 18.85 -7.09 -7.95
C TRP A 209 20.37 -6.89 -8.01
N GLU A 210 20.85 -5.66 -8.12
CA GLU A 210 22.28 -5.35 -8.14
C GLU A 210 22.95 -5.88 -6.86
N SER A 211 22.38 -5.59 -5.68
CA SER A 211 22.89 -6.12 -4.42
C SER A 211 22.86 -7.65 -4.36
N PHE A 212 21.81 -8.27 -4.90
CA PHE A 212 21.68 -9.72 -4.97
C PHE A 212 22.69 -10.36 -5.94
N TYR A 213 22.94 -9.72 -7.07
CA TYR A 213 23.87 -10.17 -8.09
C TYR A 213 25.30 -10.13 -7.56
N LEU A 214 25.68 -9.05 -6.86
CA LEU A 214 27.00 -8.89 -6.27
C LEU A 214 27.20 -9.76 -5.02
N HIS A 215 26.17 -9.87 -4.17
CA HIS A 215 26.27 -10.50 -2.84
C HIS A 215 25.02 -11.35 -2.52
N PRO A 216 24.83 -12.50 -3.20
CA PRO A 216 23.60 -13.29 -3.11
C PRO A 216 23.27 -13.75 -1.68
N GLU A 217 24.27 -14.18 -0.89
CA GLU A 217 24.04 -14.64 0.49
C GLU A 217 23.66 -13.49 1.46
N SER A 218 24.13 -12.28 1.20
CA SER A 218 23.78 -11.08 2.00
C SER A 218 22.31 -10.70 1.81
N VAL A 219 21.75 -10.94 0.62
CA VAL A 219 20.34 -10.69 0.33
C VAL A 219 19.46 -11.88 0.74
N ILE A 220 19.89 -13.12 0.43
CA ILE A 220 19.20 -14.36 0.76
C ILE A 220 20.15 -15.28 1.54
N ARG A 221 20.04 -15.27 2.87
CA ARG A 221 20.92 -16.11 3.72
C ARG A 221 20.81 -17.58 3.34
N GLY A 222 21.94 -18.26 3.22
CA GLY A 222 22.00 -19.67 2.84
C GLY A 222 21.98 -19.92 1.33
N LEU A 223 21.92 -18.87 0.50
CA LEU A 223 22.14 -18.97 -0.94
C LEU A 223 23.63 -19.06 -1.24
N THR A 224 24.20 -20.23 -0.97
CA THR A 224 25.64 -20.53 -1.09
C THR A 224 25.91 -21.53 -2.22
N PRO A 225 27.16 -21.69 -2.67
CA PRO A 225 27.54 -22.74 -3.64
C PRO A 225 27.20 -24.17 -3.22
N ARG A 226 26.94 -24.42 -1.92
CA ARG A 226 26.51 -25.74 -1.42
C ARG A 226 25.07 -26.08 -1.82
N LEU A 227 24.30 -25.10 -2.25
CA LEU A 227 22.94 -25.28 -2.73
C LEU A 227 22.98 -25.75 -4.18
N THR A 228 22.85 -27.06 -4.39
CA THR A 228 23.04 -27.66 -5.72
C THR A 228 21.76 -28.07 -6.43
N ASP A 229 20.64 -28.14 -5.70
CA ASP A 229 19.38 -28.65 -6.23
C ASP A 229 18.22 -27.63 -6.13
N ILE A 230 17.32 -27.72 -7.10
CA ILE A 230 16.19 -26.80 -7.24
C ILE A 230 15.15 -26.94 -6.10
N VAL A 231 15.07 -28.11 -5.45
CA VAL A 231 14.11 -28.36 -4.38
C VAL A 231 14.55 -27.64 -3.11
N SER A 232 15.81 -27.78 -2.72
CA SER A 232 16.43 -27.04 -1.62
C SER A 232 16.39 -25.53 -1.87
N TYR A 233 16.63 -25.09 -3.10
CA TYR A 233 16.49 -23.69 -3.49
C TYR A 233 15.08 -23.14 -3.24
N PHE A 234 14.04 -23.84 -3.71
CA PHE A 234 12.67 -23.40 -3.46
C PHE A 234 12.24 -23.53 -2.00
N SER A 235 12.82 -24.45 -1.24
CA SER A 235 12.62 -24.56 0.21
C SER A 235 13.21 -23.34 0.93
N LEU A 236 14.42 -22.93 0.56
CA LEU A 236 15.10 -21.73 1.07
C LEU A 236 14.26 -20.48 0.81
N LEU A 237 13.88 -20.24 -0.45
CA LEU A 237 13.07 -19.07 -0.81
C LEU A 237 11.70 -19.06 -0.14
N ARG A 238 11.08 -20.24 0.06
CA ARG A 238 9.80 -20.34 0.76
C ARG A 238 9.93 -19.89 2.21
N ARG A 239 11.02 -20.31 2.88
CA ARG A 239 11.34 -19.87 4.24
C ARG A 239 11.58 -18.36 4.28
N GLU A 240 12.36 -17.81 3.34
CA GLU A 240 12.64 -16.39 3.28
C GLU A 240 11.37 -15.55 3.06
N LEU A 241 10.51 -15.96 2.11
CA LEU A 241 9.20 -15.34 1.90
C LEU A 241 8.34 -15.33 3.16
N TYR A 242 8.29 -16.45 3.89
CA TYR A 242 7.56 -16.54 5.15
C TYR A 242 8.10 -15.57 6.20
N LEU A 243 9.42 -15.48 6.34
CA LEU A 243 10.08 -14.59 7.31
C LEU A 243 9.83 -13.12 6.98
N LEU A 244 9.94 -12.73 5.72
CA LEU A 244 9.67 -11.36 5.27
C LEU A 244 8.19 -10.99 5.45
N ASP A 245 7.27 -11.89 5.07
CA ASP A 245 5.82 -11.70 5.26
C ASP A 245 5.50 -11.49 6.76
N LYS A 246 6.13 -12.26 7.65
CA LYS A 246 5.97 -12.17 9.11
C LYS A 246 6.59 -10.89 9.67
N LYS A 247 7.84 -10.58 9.30
CA LYS A 247 8.57 -9.39 9.75
C LYS A 247 7.82 -8.11 9.42
N HIS A 248 7.31 -8.02 8.19
CA HIS A 248 6.67 -6.81 7.70
C HIS A 248 5.13 -6.85 7.79
N LYS A 249 4.55 -7.95 8.28
CA LYS A 249 3.09 -8.12 8.49
C LYS A 249 2.28 -7.88 7.21
N GLY A 250 2.79 -8.33 6.07
CA GLY A 250 2.15 -8.12 4.77
C GLY A 250 2.86 -8.83 3.64
N LYS A 251 2.11 -9.40 2.70
CA LYS A 251 2.64 -10.28 1.64
C LYS A 251 3.11 -9.55 0.37
N ASN A 252 2.78 -8.27 0.25
CA ASN A 252 3.16 -7.43 -0.90
C ASN A 252 4.16 -6.34 -0.48
N ASN A 253 4.94 -6.63 0.56
CA ASN A 253 6.07 -5.78 0.90
C ASN A 253 7.17 -5.93 -0.16
N TRP A 254 7.91 -4.88 -0.47
CA TRP A 254 8.78 -4.90 -1.66
C TRP A 254 9.92 -5.94 -1.58
N ASN A 255 10.48 -6.21 -0.40
CA ASN A 255 11.40 -7.34 -0.19
C ASN A 255 10.73 -8.67 -0.60
N SER A 256 9.51 -8.93 -0.14
CA SER A 256 8.78 -10.14 -0.50
C SER A 256 8.37 -10.19 -1.97
N VAL A 257 8.19 -9.04 -2.64
CA VAL A 257 7.95 -8.96 -4.09
C VAL A 257 9.21 -9.37 -4.86
N PHE A 258 10.37 -8.91 -4.42
CA PHE A 258 11.67 -9.30 -4.97
C PHE A 258 11.87 -10.81 -4.85
N VAL A 259 11.82 -11.35 -3.62
CA VAL A 259 12.04 -12.79 -3.36
C VAL A 259 11.03 -13.67 -4.08
N SER A 260 9.77 -13.23 -4.23
CA SER A 260 8.79 -14.04 -4.98
C SER A 260 9.10 -14.10 -6.47
N GLY A 261 9.81 -13.11 -7.03
CA GLY A 261 10.29 -13.15 -8.41
C GLY A 261 11.39 -14.19 -8.63
N LEU A 262 12.19 -14.47 -7.60
CA LEU A 262 13.21 -15.52 -7.63
C LEU A 262 12.60 -16.94 -7.62
N TYR A 263 11.30 -17.08 -7.32
CA TYR A 263 10.59 -18.37 -7.25
C TYR A 263 10.24 -18.96 -8.64
N SER A 264 10.68 -18.32 -9.73
CA SER A 264 10.55 -18.86 -11.08
C SER A 264 11.55 -20.00 -11.32
N ARG A 265 11.12 -21.10 -11.97
CA ARG A 265 12.02 -22.22 -12.33
C ARG A 265 13.16 -21.78 -13.22
N HIS A 266 12.89 -20.90 -14.20
CA HIS A 266 13.93 -20.37 -15.08
C HIS A 266 14.97 -19.55 -14.29
N VAL A 267 14.52 -18.68 -13.38
CA VAL A 267 15.41 -17.84 -12.55
C VAL A 267 16.21 -18.70 -11.58
N GLY A 268 15.57 -19.66 -10.92
CA GLY A 268 16.25 -20.57 -10.00
C GLY A 268 17.28 -21.46 -10.68
N SER A 269 16.98 -21.99 -11.87
CA SER A 269 17.96 -22.75 -12.65
C SER A 269 19.16 -21.88 -13.05
N TRP A 270 18.93 -20.64 -13.48
CA TRP A 270 20.02 -19.70 -13.76
C TRP A 270 20.88 -19.46 -12.51
N ILE A 271 20.29 -19.03 -11.38
CA ILE A 271 21.04 -18.78 -10.13
C ILE A 271 21.86 -19.99 -9.69
N LEU A 272 21.31 -21.21 -9.75
CA LEU A 272 22.03 -22.41 -9.34
C LEU A 272 23.24 -22.69 -10.23
N THR A 273 23.13 -22.47 -11.54
CA THR A 273 24.27 -22.58 -12.47
C THR A 273 25.36 -21.56 -12.13
N GLU A 274 24.97 -20.31 -11.88
CA GLU A 274 25.89 -19.20 -11.60
C GLU A 274 26.63 -19.40 -10.28
N LEU A 275 25.92 -19.87 -9.24
CA LEU A 275 26.51 -20.22 -7.94
C LEU A 275 27.55 -21.35 -8.04
N GLN A 276 27.45 -22.21 -9.05
CA GLN A 276 28.35 -23.33 -9.30
C GLN A 276 29.45 -23.00 -10.32
N SER A 277 29.48 -21.78 -10.85
CA SER A 277 30.48 -21.39 -11.86
C SER A 277 31.90 -21.57 -11.29
N PRO A 278 32.78 -22.33 -11.98
CA PRO A 278 34.11 -22.64 -11.48
C PRO A 278 35.03 -21.42 -11.38
N HIS A 279 34.65 -20.31 -12.02
CA HIS A 279 35.35 -19.03 -11.99
C HIS A 279 34.78 -18.06 -10.94
N ARG A 280 33.79 -18.51 -10.15
CA ARG A 280 33.16 -17.70 -9.11
C ARG A 280 33.90 -17.87 -7.80
N ASP A 281 34.35 -16.76 -7.23
CA ASP A 281 34.81 -16.74 -5.84
C ASP A 281 33.69 -17.17 -4.89
N THR A 282 34.01 -17.85 -3.79
CA THR A 282 33.00 -18.42 -2.87
C THR A 282 31.91 -17.41 -2.45
N ASP A 283 32.31 -16.14 -2.27
CA ASP A 283 31.47 -14.99 -1.93
C ASP A 283 31.29 -13.98 -3.09
N GLY A 284 31.69 -14.38 -4.30
CA GLY A 284 31.70 -13.53 -5.50
C GLY A 284 30.32 -13.26 -6.09
N MET A 285 30.28 -12.41 -7.12
CA MET A 285 29.05 -12.12 -7.86
C MET A 285 28.52 -13.35 -8.60
N LEU A 286 27.27 -13.32 -9.05
CA LEU A 286 26.76 -14.24 -10.08
C LEU A 286 27.50 -13.91 -11.40
N ILE A 287 27.90 -14.89 -12.21
CA ILE A 287 28.76 -14.73 -13.41
C ILE A 287 28.14 -15.42 -14.62
#